data_AF-A0A1I3TWY3-F1
#
_entry.id   AF-A0A1I3TWY3-F1
#
_cell.length_a   1.000
_cell.length_b   1.000
_cell.length_c   1.000
_cell.angle_alpha   90.00
_cell.angle_beta   90.00
_cell.angle_gamma   90.00
#
_symmetry.space_group_name_H-M   'P 1'
#
loop_
_entity.id
_entity.type
_entity.pdbx_description
1 polymer ?
#
loop_
_entity_poly.entity_id
_entity_poly.type
_entity_poly.pdbx_seq_one_letter_code
_entity_poly.pdbx_strand_id
1 'polypeptide(L)'
;MATSVQLTDDLERFARDCVDAGRYDTVTDVVRSALNLMRDVERQRAEFNAMLAAATAEADRDGVFTAEEIFAEIDAKRAGER
;
A
#
# COMPACT_ATOMS: atom_id res chain seq x y z
N MET A 1 -4.44 11.46 -25.03
CA MET A 1 -5.22 12.65 -24.63
C MET A 1 -4.27 13.53 -23.81
N ALA A 2 -4.09 14.80 -24.17
CA ALA A 2 -3.24 15.72 -23.40
C ALA A 2 -4.12 16.41 -22.35
N THR A 3 -3.79 16.22 -21.07
CA THR A 3 -4.46 16.92 -19.95
C THR A 3 -3.54 18.04 -19.50
N SER A 4 -4.05 19.28 -19.48
CA SER A 4 -3.33 20.42 -18.91
C SER A 4 -3.55 20.43 -17.39
N VAL A 5 -2.47 20.52 -16.62
CA VAL A 5 -2.49 20.52 -15.16
C VAL A 5 -1.83 21.81 -14.69
N GLN A 6 -2.51 22.56 -13.81
CA GLN A 6 -1.93 23.72 -13.15
C GLN A 6 -1.30 23.29 -11.83
N LEU A 7 -0.02 23.61 -11.65
CA LEU A 7 0.71 23.38 -10.41
C LEU A 7 0.77 24.67 -9.61
N THR A 8 0.83 24.56 -8.30
CA THR A 8 1.21 25.69 -7.44
C THR A 8 2.70 25.98 -7.61
N ASP A 9 3.13 27.19 -7.28
CA ASP A 9 4.53 27.61 -7.40
C ASP A 9 5.52 26.66 -6.69
N ASP A 10 5.10 26.11 -5.56
CA ASP A 10 5.90 25.14 -4.80
C ASP A 10 6.06 23.79 -5.50
N LEU A 11 4.98 23.30 -6.12
CA LEU A 11 5.01 22.04 -6.87
C LEU A 11 5.76 22.18 -8.18
N GLU A 12 5.66 23.35 -8.83
CA GLU A 12 6.42 23.65 -10.04
C GLU A 12 7.92 23.70 -9.74
N ARG A 13 8.33 24.38 -8.65
CA ARG A 13 9.72 24.39 -8.19
C ARG A 13 10.23 22.99 -7.91
N PHE A 14 9.48 22.19 -7.15
CA PHE A 14 9.83 20.79 -6.87
C PHE A 14 10.03 19.97 -8.15
N ALA A 15 9.13 20.12 -9.13
CA ALA A 15 9.22 19.37 -10.38
C ALA A 15 10.45 19.80 -11.21
N ARG A 16 10.77 21.09 -11.23
CA ARG A 16 11.99 21.60 -11.88
C ARG A 16 13.25 21.07 -11.20
N ASP A 17 13.34 21.12 -9.87
CA ASP A 17 14.47 20.57 -9.12
C ASP A 17 14.70 19.07 -9.41
N CYS A 18 13.61 18.32 -9.60
CA CYS A 18 13.68 16.90 -9.95
C CYS A 18 14.22 16.65 -11.37
N VAL A 19 13.91 17.54 -12.31
CA VAL A 19 14.43 17.49 -13.69
C VAL A 19 15.89 17.94 -13.72
N ASP A 20 16.22 19.04 -13.03
CA ASP A 20 17.58 19.59 -12.95
C ASP A 20 18.55 18.60 -12.28
N ALA A 21 18.06 17.81 -11.33
CA ALA A 21 18.82 16.70 -10.72
C ALA A 21 19.00 15.49 -11.65
N GLY A 22 18.46 15.51 -12.87
CA GLY A 22 18.54 14.43 -13.85
C GLY A 22 17.73 13.18 -13.51
N ARG A 23 16.80 13.27 -12.53
CA ARG A 23 15.96 12.11 -12.15
C ARG A 23 14.80 11.88 -13.11
N TYR A 24 14.40 12.92 -13.82
CA TYR A 24 13.30 12.91 -14.80
C TYR A 24 13.66 13.81 -15.98
N ASP A 25 13.21 13.45 -17.18
CA ASP A 25 13.47 14.25 -18.39
C ASP A 25 12.56 15.47 -18.50
N THR A 26 11.33 15.37 -17.99
CA THR A 26 10.33 16.44 -18.06
C THR A 26 9.48 16.55 -16.80
N VAL A 27 8.94 17.74 -16.56
CA VAL A 27 7.94 17.98 -15.49
C VAL A 27 6.73 17.06 -15.62
N THR A 28 6.31 16.74 -16.85
CA THR A 28 5.20 15.81 -17.10
C THR A 28 5.52 14.40 -16.58
N ASP A 29 6.77 13.95 -16.68
CA ASP A 29 7.18 12.64 -16.17
C ASP A 29 7.22 12.60 -14.64
N VAL A 30 7.59 13.71 -14.00
CA VAL A 30 7.48 13.89 -12.55
C VAL A 30 6.01 13.77 -12.12
N VAL A 31 5.11 14.50 -12.76
CA VAL A 31 3.67 14.47 -12.45
C VAL A 31 3.09 13.07 -12.68
N ARG A 32 3.44 12.41 -13.79
CA ARG A 32 2.99 11.03 -14.06
C ARG A 32 3.48 10.06 -12.98
N SER A 33 4.73 10.19 -12.56
CA SER A 33 5.31 9.35 -11.52
C SER A 33 4.65 9.59 -10.16
N ALA A 34 4.36 10.84 -9.82
CA ALA A 34 3.63 11.19 -8.61
C ALA A 34 2.20 10.61 -8.60
N LEU A 35 1.49 10.68 -9.73
CA LEU A 35 0.15 10.09 -9.87
C LEU A 35 0.18 8.56 -9.81
N ASN A 36 1.20 7.91 -10.38
CA ASN A 36 1.37 6.47 -10.25
C ASN A 36 1.60 6.07 -8.78
N LEU A 37 2.46 6.80 -8.06
CA LEU A 37 2.69 6.57 -6.63
C LEU A 37 1.39 6.74 -5.83
N MET A 38 0.62 7.80 -6.09
CA MET A 38 -0.67 8.02 -5.44
C MET A 38 -1.64 6.86 -5.71
N ARG A 39 -1.72 6.40 -6.96
CA ARG A 39 -2.56 5.24 -7.33
C ARG A 39 -2.15 3.99 -6.56
N ASP A 40 -0.86 3.73 -6.44
CA ASP A 40 -0.35 2.55 -5.74
C ASP A 40 -0.67 2.61 -4.23
N VAL A 41 -0.55 3.79 -3.62
CA VAL A 41 -0.96 4.02 -2.21
C VAL A 41 -2.46 3.78 -2.03
N GLU A 42 -3.30 4.32 -2.90
CA GLU A 42 -4.76 4.13 -2.84
C GLU A 42 -5.14 2.66 -3.02
N ARG A 43 -4.48 1.95 -3.95
CA ARG A 43 -4.68 0.50 -4.13
C ARG A 43 -4.31 -0.26 -2.87
N GLN A 44 -3.13 -0.02 -2.30
CA GLN A 44 -2.68 -0.70 -1.09
C GLN A 44 -3.61 -0.44 0.10
N ARG A 45 -4.11 0.80 0.24
CA ARG A 45 -5.09 1.16 1.26
C ARG A 45 -6.41 0.40 1.07
N ALA A 46 -6.90 0.30 -0.16
CA ALA A 46 -8.11 -0.44 -0.46
C ALA A 46 -7.97 -1.94 -0.16
N GLU A 47 -6.85 -2.54 -0.58
CA GLU A 47 -6.52 -3.95 -0.30
C GLU A 47 -6.40 -4.21 1.21
N PHE A 48 -5.73 -3.33 1.95
CA PHE A 48 -5.61 -3.46 3.40
C PHE A 48 -6.97 -3.37 4.11
N ASN A 49 -7.82 -2.42 3.71
CA ASN A 49 -9.16 -2.31 4.27
C ASN A 49 -10.03 -3.53 3.94
N ALA A 50 -9.92 -4.07 2.72
CA ALA A 50 -10.62 -5.29 2.33
C ALA A 50 -10.16 -6.50 3.15
N MET A 51 -8.84 -6.63 3.40
CA MET A 51 -8.28 -7.66 4.26
C MET A 51 -8.81 -7.57 5.68
N LEU A 52 -8.84 -6.36 6.27
CA LEU A 52 -9.39 -6.16 7.62
C LEU A 52 -10.88 -6.52 7.70
N ALA A 53 -11.66 -6.10 6.70
CA ALA A 53 -13.09 -6.44 6.64
C ALA A 53 -13.31 -7.95 6.53
N ALA A 54 -12.51 -8.64 5.70
CA ALA A 54 -12.56 -10.09 5.56
C ALA A 54 -12.20 -10.80 6.86
N ALA A 55 -11.11 -10.39 7.53
CA ALA A 55 -10.69 -10.96 8.80
C ALA A 55 -11.72 -10.74 9.92
N THR A 56 -12.36 -9.56 9.95
CA THR A 56 -13.43 -9.28 10.92
C THR A 56 -14.65 -10.16 10.65
N ALA A 57 -15.07 -10.30 9.39
CA ALA A 57 -16.19 -11.16 9.03
C ALA A 57 -15.91 -12.65 9.26
N GLU A 58 -14.65 -13.08 9.15
CA GLU A 58 -14.21 -14.42 9.53
C GLU A 58 -14.31 -14.61 11.04
N ALA A 59 -13.76 -13.69 11.83
CA ALA A 59 -13.86 -13.72 13.29
C ALA A 59 -15.32 -13.74 13.79
N ASP A 60 -16.21 -12.98 13.14
CA ASP A 60 -17.64 -12.96 13.47
C ASP A 60 -18.34 -14.28 13.16
N ARG A 61 -17.93 -15.00 12.11
CA ARG A 61 -18.53 -16.28 11.70
C ARG A 61 -17.97 -17.48 12.45
N ASP A 62 -16.64 -17.54 12.52
CA ASP A 62 -15.88 -18.73 12.90
C ASP A 62 -15.29 -18.61 14.31
N GLY A 63 -15.37 -17.41 14.90
CA GLY A 63 -14.81 -17.11 16.22
C GLY A 63 -13.34 -16.70 16.15
N VAL A 64 -12.75 -16.48 17.33
CA VAL A 64 -11.33 -16.13 17.48
C VAL A 64 -10.64 -17.14 18.38
N PHE A 65 -9.34 -17.34 18.13
CA PHE A 65 -8.49 -18.16 18.98
C PHE A 65 -7.70 -17.28 19.94
N THR A 66 -7.50 -17.79 21.14
CA THR A 66 -6.54 -17.24 22.11
C THR A 66 -5.10 -17.58 21.70
N ALA A 67 -4.15 -16.82 22.20
CA ALA A 67 -2.73 -17.08 21.95
C ALA A 67 -2.34 -18.47 22.47
N GLU A 68 -2.86 -18.86 23.63
CA GLU A 68 -2.61 -20.15 24.28
C GLU A 68 -3.10 -21.34 23.43
N GLU A 69 -4.30 -21.24 22.83
CA GLU A 69 -4.84 -22.28 21.94
C GLU A 69 -3.93 -22.47 20.70
N ILE A 70 -3.50 -21.37 20.08
CA ILE A 70 -2.62 -21.40 18.91
C ILE A 70 -1.23 -21.96 19.28
N PHE A 71 -0.65 -21.56 20.41
CA PHE A 71 0.66 -22.09 20.84
C PHE A 71 0.58 -23.59 21.14
N ALA A 72 -0.49 -24.04 21.80
CA ALA A 72 -0.71 -25.47 22.05
C ALA A 72 -0.84 -26.26 20.73
N GLU A 73 -1.54 -25.73 19.73
CA GLU A 73 -1.66 -26.37 18.41
C GLU A 73 -0.30 -26.46 17.68
N ILE A 74 0.49 -25.38 17.70
CA ILE A 74 1.82 -25.33 17.07
C ILE A 74 2.75 -26.38 17.72
N ASP A 75 2.76 -26.46 19.04
CA ASP A 75 3.59 -27.42 19.77
C ASP A 75 3.14 -28.87 19.52
N ALA A 76 1.83 -29.11 19.44
CA ALA A 76 1.27 -30.41 19.09
C ALA A 76 1.67 -30.84 17.66
N LYS A 77 1.60 -29.94 16.68
CA LYS A 77 2.05 -30.20 15.29
C LYS A 77 3.54 -30.54 15.22
N ARG A 78 4.39 -29.77 15.91
CA ARG A 78 5.85 -30.02 15.97
C ARG A 78 6.22 -31.32 16.68
N ALA A 79 5.42 -31.74 17.66
CA ALA A 79 5.62 -33.01 18.35
C ALA A 79 5.20 -34.22 17.51
N GLY A 80 4.19 -34.06 16.64
CA GLY A 80 3.70 -35.11 15.73
C GLY A 80 4.51 -35.30 14.44
N GLU A 81 5.39 -34.36 14.10
CA GLU A 81 6.34 -34.48 12.98
C GLU A 81 7.63 -35.25 13.33
N ARG A 82 7.75 -35.78 14.57
CA ARG A 82 8.86 -36.64 15.00
C ARG A 82 8.54 -38.12 14.90
#